data_AF-A0A392Q3Y5-F1
#
_entry.id   AF-A0A392Q3Y5-F1
#
_cell.length_a   1.000
_cell.length_b   1.000
_cell.length_c   1.000
_cell.angle_alpha   90.00
_cell.angle_beta   90.00
_cell.angle_gamma   90.00
#
_symmetry.space_group_name_H-M   'P 1'
#
loop_
_entity.id
_entity.type
_entity.pdbx_description
1 polymer ?
#
loop_
_entity_poly.entity_id
_entity_poly.type
_entity_poly.pdbx_seq_one_letter_code
_entity_poly.pdbx_strand_id
1 'polypeptide(L)'
;MKGSLPWLDIRVFYVRVSKCELDNSAPEVLTLNHVPLNPDTLLEVNGVRSSIYSDGISTLLKRDRVDRKSEEVTFVSTDSIRMSGSVKFEVFDKDNLLLFGALELCNSNGVVRESNSNGQSWSMKCESNIIPGTKFFKEKQLLLPDSTLPTVE
;
A
#
# COMPACT_ATOMS: atom_id res chain seq x y z
N MET A 1 -28.38 14.78 13.02
CA MET A 1 -27.87 14.88 11.63
C MET A 1 -27.16 13.58 11.31
N LYS A 2 -27.63 12.84 10.29
CA LYS A 2 -27.00 11.60 9.84
C LYS A 2 -25.85 12.01 8.90
N GLY A 3 -24.68 12.28 9.46
CA GLY A 3 -23.50 12.63 8.66
C GLY A 3 -23.14 11.45 7.77
N SER A 4 -22.98 11.68 6.46
CA SER A 4 -22.40 10.67 5.58
C SER A 4 -20.99 10.36 6.05
N LEU A 5 -20.67 9.08 6.29
CA LEU A 5 -19.29 8.66 6.55
C LEU A 5 -18.42 9.05 5.34
N PRO A 6 -17.25 9.66 5.52
CA PRO A 6 -16.32 9.87 4.42
C PRO A 6 -15.80 8.51 3.96
N TRP A 7 -15.94 8.20 2.68
CA TRP A 7 -15.35 7.01 2.08
C TRP A 7 -14.18 7.43 1.19
N LEU A 8 -13.04 6.76 1.34
CA LEU A 8 -12.00 6.72 0.32
C LEU A 8 -12.29 5.53 -0.60
N ASP A 9 -12.28 5.76 -1.92
CA ASP A 9 -12.42 4.74 -2.96
C ASP A 9 -11.10 4.65 -3.73
N ILE A 10 -10.37 3.55 -3.52
CA ILE A 10 -9.14 3.22 -4.24
C ILE A 10 -9.50 2.26 -5.36
N ARG A 11 -9.24 2.68 -6.59
CA ARG A 11 -9.53 1.88 -7.80
C ARG A 11 -8.30 1.21 -8.38
N VAL A 12 -7.13 1.69 -8.00
CA VAL A 12 -5.85 1.16 -8.43
C VAL A 12 -4.92 1.26 -7.23
N PHE A 13 -4.32 0.13 -6.88
CA PHE A 13 -3.17 0.08 -5.98
C PHE A 13 -2.01 -0.48 -6.79
N TYR A 14 -0.90 0.25 -6.84
CA TYR A 14 0.31 -0.27 -7.48
C TYR A 14 1.50 -0.10 -6.56
N VAL A 15 2.50 -0.96 -6.78
CA VAL A 15 3.80 -0.90 -6.12
C VAL A 15 4.85 -0.91 -7.21
N ARG A 16 5.70 0.12 -7.25
CA ARG A 16 6.87 0.13 -8.13
C ARG A 16 8.12 -0.11 -7.29
N VAL A 17 8.91 -1.09 -7.71
CA VAL A 17 10.16 -1.47 -7.05
C VAL A 17 11.28 -1.22 -8.04
N SER A 18 12.28 -0.44 -7.63
CA SER A 18 13.46 -0.14 -8.44
C SER A 18 14.70 -0.86 -7.92
N LYS A 19 15.68 -1.10 -8.80
CA LYS A 19 16.95 -1.82 -8.50
C LYS A 19 16.72 -3.27 -8.05
N CYS A 20 15.81 -3.95 -8.72
CA CYS A 20 15.46 -5.35 -8.44
C CYS A 20 16.36 -6.31 -9.22
N GLU A 21 16.51 -7.54 -8.74
CA GLU A 21 17.02 -8.62 -9.58
C GLU A 21 15.91 -9.15 -10.48
N LEU A 22 16.06 -9.00 -11.80
CA LEU A 22 15.02 -9.33 -12.79
C LEU A 22 15.20 -10.70 -13.44
N ASP A 23 16.32 -11.37 -13.15
CA ASP A 23 16.76 -12.62 -13.80
C ASP A 23 16.09 -13.86 -13.16
N ASN A 24 14.76 -13.81 -13.04
CA ASN A 24 13.85 -14.85 -12.50
C ASN A 24 13.61 -14.88 -10.99
N SER A 25 14.16 -13.95 -10.20
CA SER A 25 13.86 -13.86 -8.75
C SER A 25 12.64 -12.99 -8.43
N ALA A 26 12.23 -12.09 -9.34
CA ALA A 26 11.05 -11.26 -9.15
C ALA A 26 9.77 -12.12 -9.03
N PRO A 27 8.92 -11.92 -8.00
CA PRO A 27 7.68 -12.67 -7.84
C PRO A 27 6.65 -12.30 -8.91
N GLU A 28 5.73 -13.21 -9.24
CA GLU A 28 4.64 -12.94 -10.21
C GLU A 28 3.48 -12.18 -9.57
N VAL A 29 3.29 -12.39 -8.27
CA VAL A 29 2.26 -11.76 -7.46
C VAL A 29 2.83 -11.37 -6.11
N LEU A 30 2.32 -10.27 -5.56
CA LEU A 30 2.50 -9.90 -4.16
C LEU A 30 1.15 -9.98 -3.47
N THR A 31 1.17 -10.22 -2.17
CA THR A 31 -0.03 -10.17 -1.32
C THR A 31 -0.15 -8.78 -0.72
N LEU A 32 -1.30 -8.13 -0.90
CA LEU A 32 -1.63 -6.85 -0.28
C LEU A 32 -2.67 -7.07 0.81
N ASN A 33 -2.29 -6.82 2.06
CA ASN A 33 -3.19 -6.88 3.20
C ASN A 33 -3.67 -5.48 3.58
N HIS A 34 -4.95 -5.36 3.91
CA HIS A 34 -5.57 -4.17 4.46
C HIS A 34 -6.15 -4.47 5.84
N VAL A 35 -5.68 -3.76 6.86
CA VAL A 35 -6.05 -3.98 8.26
C VAL A 35 -6.67 -2.70 8.83
N PRO A 36 -7.96 -2.71 9.22
CA PRO A 36 -8.58 -1.58 9.88
C PRO A 36 -7.84 -1.18 11.17
N LEU A 37 -7.53 0.11 11.35
CA LEU A 37 -6.85 0.58 12.57
C LEU A 37 -7.82 0.80 13.74
N ASN A 38 -9.11 0.96 13.45
CA ASN A 38 -10.16 1.14 14.46
C ASN A 38 -11.32 0.17 14.21
N PRO A 39 -12.00 -0.34 15.27
CA PRO A 39 -13.10 -1.31 15.13
C PRO A 39 -14.33 -0.79 14.36
N ASP A 40 -14.50 0.52 14.28
CA ASP A 40 -15.60 1.19 13.56
C ASP A 40 -15.25 1.46 12.09
N THR A 41 -14.02 1.17 11.66
CA THR A 41 -13.58 1.35 10.28
C THR A 41 -14.23 0.30 9.39
N LEU A 42 -14.98 0.77 8.40
CA LEU A 42 -15.57 -0.08 7.38
C LEU A 42 -14.56 -0.25 6.26
N LEU A 43 -14.31 -1.50 5.87
CA LEU A 43 -13.41 -1.87 4.79
C LEU A 43 -14.15 -2.80 3.82
N GLU A 44 -14.14 -2.46 2.54
CA GLU A 44 -14.77 -3.22 1.46
C GLU A 44 -13.77 -3.46 0.34
N VAL A 45 -13.81 -4.66 -0.26
CA VAL A 45 -13.06 -4.99 -1.48
C VAL A 45 -14.05 -5.55 -2.49
N ASN A 46 -14.10 -4.93 -3.67
CA ASN A 46 -15.03 -5.29 -4.76
C ASN A 46 -16.50 -5.39 -4.30
N GLY A 47 -16.89 -4.50 -3.38
CA GLY A 47 -18.24 -4.47 -2.79
C GLY A 47 -18.50 -5.50 -1.70
N VAL A 48 -17.52 -6.35 -1.36
CA VAL A 48 -17.61 -7.30 -0.25
C VAL A 48 -17.01 -6.67 1.00
N ARG A 49 -17.80 -6.59 2.08
CA ARG A 49 -17.39 -5.98 3.34
C ARG A 49 -16.61 -6.95 4.21
N SER A 50 -15.54 -6.45 4.83
CA SER A 50 -14.77 -7.16 5.85
C SER A 50 -15.67 -7.55 7.02
N SER A 51 -15.44 -8.73 7.57
CA SER A 51 -16.07 -9.11 8.84
C SER A 51 -15.56 -8.18 9.95
N ILE A 52 -16.41 -7.90 10.94
CA ILE A 52 -15.99 -7.19 12.16
C ILE A 52 -15.03 -8.02 13.03
N TYR A 53 -14.89 -9.32 12.73
CA TYR A 53 -14.01 -10.26 13.42
C TYR A 53 -12.79 -10.67 12.60
N SER A 54 -12.63 -10.16 11.37
CA SER A 54 -11.46 -10.49 10.55
C SER A 54 -10.34 -9.49 10.80
N ASP A 55 -9.11 -10.02 10.92
CA ASP A 55 -7.89 -9.22 11.10
C ASP A 55 -7.55 -8.34 9.87
N GLY A 56 -8.29 -8.46 8.77
CA GLY A 56 -8.14 -7.63 7.57
C GLY A 56 -8.76 -8.28 6.33
N ILE A 57 -8.48 -7.68 5.16
CA ILE A 57 -8.75 -8.26 3.84
C ILE A 57 -7.44 -8.33 3.04
N SER A 58 -7.20 -9.45 2.38
CA SER A 58 -6.08 -9.63 1.46
C SER A 58 -6.53 -9.59 0.00
N THR A 59 -5.75 -8.92 -0.84
CA THR A 59 -5.84 -8.92 -2.30
C THR A 59 -4.49 -9.26 -2.91
N LEU A 60 -4.43 -9.39 -4.24
CA LEU A 60 -3.20 -9.71 -4.97
C LEU A 60 -2.80 -8.54 -5.86
N LEU A 61 -1.52 -8.16 -5.80
CA LEU A 61 -0.90 -7.28 -6.78
C LEU A 61 -0.19 -8.14 -7.83
N LYS A 62 -0.63 -8.08 -9.08
CA LYS A 62 -0.04 -8.86 -10.17
C LYS A 62 1.07 -8.08 -10.84
N ARG A 63 2.14 -8.75 -11.25
CA ARG A 63 3.22 -8.13 -12.03
C ARG A 63 2.68 -7.60 -13.36
N ASP A 64 2.70 -6.28 -13.53
CA ASP A 64 2.18 -5.59 -14.72
C ASP A 64 3.30 -5.23 -15.71
N ARG A 65 4.39 -4.63 -15.20
CA ARG A 65 5.51 -4.15 -16.03
C ARG A 65 6.85 -4.59 -15.47
N VAL A 66 7.76 -4.84 -16.39
CA VAL A 66 9.15 -5.21 -16.13
C VAL A 66 10.03 -4.36 -17.05
N ASP A 67 10.72 -3.37 -16.47
CA ASP A 67 11.69 -2.55 -17.18
C ASP A 67 13.11 -3.00 -16.83
N ARG A 68 13.73 -3.73 -17.76
CA ARG A 68 15.10 -4.22 -17.61
C ARG A 68 16.15 -3.13 -17.75
N LYS A 69 15.82 -1.98 -18.36
CA LYS A 69 16.76 -0.87 -18.54
C LYS A 69 16.90 -0.07 -17.24
N SER A 70 15.78 0.20 -16.56
CA SER A 70 15.75 0.92 -15.28
C SER A 70 15.85 0.00 -14.06
N GLU A 71 15.83 -1.32 -14.27
CA GLU A 71 15.80 -2.34 -13.22
C GLU A 71 14.56 -2.25 -12.33
N GLU A 72 13.41 -2.04 -12.94
CA GLU A 72 12.14 -1.79 -12.26
C GLU A 72 11.09 -2.86 -12.53
N VAL A 73 10.28 -3.15 -11.52
CA VAL A 73 9.10 -4.00 -11.62
C VAL A 73 7.91 -3.28 -11.02
N THR A 74 6.77 -3.32 -11.70
CA THR A 74 5.51 -2.75 -11.21
C THR A 74 4.49 -3.86 -10.98
N PHE A 75 3.85 -3.83 -9.82
CA PHE A 75 2.75 -4.71 -9.45
C PHE A 75 1.48 -3.90 -9.31
N VAL A 76 0.35 -4.40 -9.79
CA VAL A 76 -0.92 -3.66 -9.84
C VAL A 76 -2.07 -4.54 -9.36
N SER A 77 -2.95 -3.97 -8.55
CA SER A 77 -4.33 -4.41 -8.35
C SER A 77 -5.28 -3.32 -8.86
N THR A 78 -6.37 -3.79 -9.46
CA THR A 78 -7.50 -2.94 -9.89
C THR A 78 -8.75 -3.25 -9.08
N ASP A 79 -8.60 -3.97 -7.96
CA ASP A 79 -9.67 -4.19 -7.02
C ASP A 79 -10.19 -2.84 -6.49
N SER A 80 -11.51 -2.71 -6.38
CA SER A 80 -12.13 -1.52 -5.79
C SER A 80 -12.12 -1.65 -4.27
N ILE A 81 -11.21 -0.95 -3.61
CA ILE A 81 -11.05 -0.96 -2.16
C ILE A 81 -11.67 0.31 -1.62
N ARG A 82 -12.67 0.16 -0.73
CA ARG A 82 -13.34 1.29 -0.10
C ARG A 82 -13.15 1.24 1.41
N MET A 83 -12.81 2.38 2.02
CA MET A 83 -12.62 2.48 3.47
C MET A 83 -13.25 3.74 4.05
N SER A 84 -13.84 3.63 5.25
CA SER A 84 -14.48 4.75 5.95
C SER A 84 -13.64 5.37 7.08
N GLY A 85 -12.44 4.85 7.30
CA GLY A 85 -11.55 5.24 8.38
C GLY A 85 -10.12 4.80 8.06
N SER A 86 -9.20 5.06 9.00
CA SER A 86 -7.78 4.78 8.77
C SER A 86 -7.50 3.28 8.68
N VAL A 87 -6.70 2.89 7.68
CA VAL A 87 -6.38 1.49 7.37
C VAL A 87 -4.87 1.35 7.18
N LYS A 88 -4.28 0.36 7.86
CA LYS A 88 -2.91 -0.09 7.58
C LYS A 88 -2.91 -0.94 6.33
N PHE A 89 -1.91 -0.79 5.49
CA PHE A 89 -1.65 -1.72 4.39
C PHE A 89 -0.25 -2.33 4.53
N GLU A 90 -0.12 -3.57 4.09
CA GLU A 90 1.11 -4.34 4.13
C GLU A 90 1.25 -5.11 2.82
N VAL A 91 2.43 -5.12 2.22
CA VAL A 91 2.69 -5.86 0.99
C VAL A 91 3.76 -6.91 1.24
N PHE A 92 3.45 -8.15 0.86
CA PHE A 92 4.30 -9.30 1.08
C PHE A 92 4.72 -9.98 -0.23
N ASP A 93 5.97 -10.42 -0.29
CA ASP A 93 6.37 -11.54 -1.15
C ASP A 93 6.38 -12.81 -0.30
N LYS A 94 5.32 -13.61 -0.46
CA LYS A 94 5.04 -14.78 0.38
C LYS A 94 4.96 -14.36 1.86
N ASP A 95 5.94 -14.77 2.67
CA ASP A 95 6.01 -14.47 4.11
C ASP A 95 6.90 -13.25 4.41
N ASN A 96 7.54 -12.66 3.40
CA ASN A 96 8.45 -11.53 3.57
C ASN A 96 7.71 -10.21 3.39
N LEU A 97 7.63 -9.41 4.46
CA LEU A 97 7.09 -8.05 4.40
C LEU A 97 8.04 -7.15 3.59
N LEU A 98 7.55 -6.59 2.48
CA LEU A 98 8.32 -5.71 1.59
C LEU A 98 8.14 -4.24 1.93
N LEU A 99 6.91 -3.84 2.23
CA LEU A 99 6.56 -2.48 2.62
C LEU A 99 5.29 -2.49 3.45
N PHE A 100 5.11 -1.46 4.25
CA PHE A 100 3.88 -1.23 4.99
C PHE A 100 3.61 0.25 5.09
N GLY A 101 2.39 0.59 5.43
CA GLY A 101 2.01 1.98 5.61
C GLY A 101 0.62 2.12 6.17
N ALA A 102 0.17 3.36 6.27
CA ALA A 102 -1.17 3.68 6.72
C ALA A 102 -1.78 4.76 5.83
N LEU A 103 -3.03 4.54 5.45
CA LEU A 103 -3.92 5.58 4.96
C LEU A 103 -4.66 6.14 6.16
N GLU A 104 -4.33 7.36 6.56
CA GLU A 104 -4.88 8.04 7.73
C GLU A 104 -5.97 9.04 7.30
N LEU A 105 -7.17 8.91 7.88
CA LEU A 105 -8.21 9.92 7.80
C LEU A 105 -7.86 11.08 8.74
N CYS A 106 -7.54 12.24 8.17
CA CYS A 106 -7.20 13.45 8.90
C CYS A 106 -8.47 14.28 9.15
N ASN A 107 -8.77 14.54 10.42
CA ASN A 107 -9.83 15.47 10.80
C ASN A 107 -9.25 16.90 10.86
N SER A 108 -9.78 17.84 10.08
CA SER A 108 -9.40 19.24 10.23
C SER A 108 -9.94 19.80 11.54
N ASN A 109 -9.06 20.20 12.45
CA ASN A 109 -9.44 20.91 13.67
C ASN A 109 -9.85 22.36 13.32
N GLY A 110 -11.10 22.56 12.90
CA GLY A 110 -11.93 23.72 13.25
C GLY A 110 -11.40 25.16 13.06
N VAL A 111 -10.54 25.48 12.07
CA VAL A 111 -10.22 26.89 11.73
C VAL A 111 -10.38 27.15 10.22
N VAL A 112 -11.61 27.57 9.88
CA VAL A 112 -12.09 28.43 8.76
C VAL A 112 -11.38 28.38 7.40
N ARG A 113 -12.09 27.92 6.35
CA ARG A 113 -12.56 28.78 5.24
C ARG A 113 -13.58 28.03 4.37
N GLU A 114 -14.60 28.76 3.94
CA GLU A 114 -15.65 28.32 3.02
C GLU A 114 -15.08 27.77 1.70
N SER A 115 -14.92 26.46 1.61
CA SER A 115 -14.90 25.75 0.34
C SER A 115 -15.67 24.44 0.51
N ASN A 116 -16.48 24.11 -0.49
CA ASN A 116 -17.49 23.04 -0.48
C ASN A 116 -16.92 21.60 -0.44
N SER A 117 -15.74 21.39 0.12
CA SER A 117 -15.22 20.06 0.43
C SER A 117 -15.22 19.90 1.95
N ASN A 118 -16.06 19.00 2.47
CA ASN A 118 -16.01 18.55 3.86
C ASN A 118 -14.55 18.45 4.34
N GLY A 119 -14.21 19.04 5.49
CA GLY A 119 -12.86 19.17 6.05
C GLY A 119 -12.16 17.86 6.47
N GLN A 120 -12.37 16.79 5.71
CA GLN A 120 -11.75 15.49 5.89
C GLN A 120 -10.78 15.28 4.74
N SER A 121 -9.49 15.17 5.07
CA SER A 121 -8.43 14.84 4.12
C SER A 121 -7.87 13.46 4.44
N TRP A 122 -7.22 12.85 3.46
CA TRP A 122 -6.50 11.59 3.62
C TRP A 122 -5.01 11.83 3.49
N SER A 123 -4.21 11.17 4.31
CA SER A 123 -2.76 11.16 4.18
C SER A 123 -2.25 9.73 4.11
N MET A 124 -1.12 9.53 3.45
CA MET A 124 -0.49 8.22 3.33
C MET A 124 0.92 8.31 3.89
N LYS A 125 1.25 7.39 4.80
CA LYS A 125 2.64 7.09 5.17
C LYS A 125 2.98 5.72 4.62
N CYS A 126 4.17 5.57 4.06
CA CYS A 126 4.65 4.33 3.48
C CYS A 126 6.13 4.17 3.85
N GLU A 127 6.49 2.98 4.31
CA GLU A 127 7.84 2.61 4.69
C GLU A 127 8.18 1.27 4.03
N SER A 128 9.33 1.24 3.37
CA SER A 128 9.88 0.01 2.82
C SER A 128 10.57 -0.80 3.93
N ASN A 129 10.36 -2.11 3.95
CA ASN A 129 11.03 -3.05 4.84
C ASN A 129 12.08 -3.84 4.06
N ILE A 130 13.17 -3.16 3.71
CA ILE A 130 14.27 -3.75 2.94
C ILE A 130 15.17 -4.50 3.90
N ILE A 131 14.98 -5.83 4.00
CA ILE A 131 15.83 -6.70 4.81
C ILE A 131 17.00 -7.21 3.93
N PRO A 132 18.26 -7.07 4.35
CA PRO A 132 19.40 -7.68 3.66
C PRO A 132 19.18 -9.20 3.46
N GLY A 133 19.31 -9.68 2.21
CA GLY A 133 19.14 -11.10 1.86
C GLY A 133 17.76 -11.48 1.32
N THR A 134 16.79 -10.56 1.23
CA THR A 134 15.58 -10.79 0.43
C THR A 134 15.96 -10.81 -1.06
N LYS A 135 15.86 -11.98 -1.70
CA LYS A 135 16.27 -12.28 -3.09
C LYS A 135 15.73 -11.33 -4.16
N PHE A 136 14.73 -10.53 -3.82
CA PHE A 136 14.04 -9.63 -4.72
C PHE A 136 14.79 -8.30 -4.92
N PHE A 137 15.52 -7.84 -3.90
CA PHE A 137 16.34 -6.64 -3.97
C PHE A 137 17.80 -7.01 -4.27
N LYS A 138 18.49 -6.23 -5.10
CA LYS A 138 19.93 -6.45 -5.36
C LYS A 138 20.73 -6.31 -4.07
N GLU A 139 21.33 -7.41 -3.65
CA GLU A 139 22.16 -7.53 -2.44
C GLU A 139 23.43 -6.65 -2.51
N LYS A 140 23.88 -6.30 -3.73
CA LYS A 140 25.17 -5.63 -3.99
C LYS A 140 25.25 -4.14 -3.58
N GLN A 141 24.20 -3.53 -3.04
CA GLN A 141 24.18 -2.11 -2.67
C GLN A 141 24.08 -1.83 -1.15
N LEU A 142 24.07 -2.86 -0.31
CA LEU A 142 24.02 -2.67 1.16
C LEU A 142 25.42 -2.55 1.80
N LEU A 143 26.49 -2.76 1.03
CA LEU A 143 27.87 -2.80 1.54
C LEU A 143 28.77 -1.65 1.01
N LEU A 144 28.23 -0.71 0.23
CA LEU A 144 28.99 0.42 -0.29
C LEU A 144 28.45 1.75 0.27
N PRO A 145 29.30 2.61 0.87
CA PRO A 145 28.85 3.87 1.50
C PRO A 145 28.13 4.85 0.57
N ASP A 146 28.28 4.68 -0.75
CA ASP A 146 27.80 5.62 -1.79
C ASP A 146 26.68 5.06 -2.69
N SER A 147 26.16 3.85 -2.44
CA SER A 147 25.06 3.32 -3.27
C SER A 147 23.68 3.72 -2.74
N THR A 148 22.89 4.35 -3.61
CA THR A 148 21.49 4.71 -3.32
C THR A 148 20.69 3.43 -3.04
N LEU A 149 19.97 3.36 -1.93
CA LEU A 149 19.16 2.20 -1.57
C LEU A 149 18.06 1.91 -2.61
N PRO A 150 17.51 0.68 -2.67
CA PRO A 150 16.27 0.43 -3.39
C PRO A 150 15.18 1.33 -2.81
N THR A 151 14.35 1.89 -3.68
CA THR A 151 13.19 2.70 -3.27
C THR A 151 11.93 1.98 -3.72
N VAL A 152 10.92 2.02 -2.85
CA VAL A 152 9.59 1.51 -3.15
C VAL A 152 8.61 2.67 -3.08
N GLU A 153 7.88 2.89 -4.17
CA GLU A 153 6.83 3.93 -4.32
C GLU A 153 5.46 3.27 -4.47
#